data_AF-A0A3D0JY71-F1
#
_entry.id   AF-A0A3D0JY71-F1
#
_cell.length_a   1.000
_cell.length_b   1.000
_cell.length_c   1.000
_cell.angle_alpha   90.00
_cell.angle_beta   90.00
_cell.angle_gamma   90.00
#
_symmetry.space_group_name_H-M   'P 1'
#
loop_
_entity.id
_entity.type
_entity.pdbx_description
1 polymer ?
#
loop_
_entity_poly.entity_id
_entity_poly.type
_entity_poly.pdbx_seq_one_letter_code
_entity_poly.pdbx_strand_id
1 'polypeptide(L)' 'VNEWYAGGIETPFGGVGLSGFGREKGQEALYSYVRTKNVAIRVAGE' A
#
# COMPACT_ATOMS: atom_id res chain seq x y z
N VAL A 1 -1.70 -10.39 19.79
CA VAL A 1 -2.69 -11.39 20.24
C VAL A 1 -2.80 -11.28 21.75
N ASN A 2 -4.01 -11.39 22.32
CA ASN A 2 -4.31 -11.07 23.73
C ASN A 2 -4.06 -9.60 24.11
N GLU A 3 -4.23 -8.70 23.13
CA GLU A 3 -4.06 -7.25 23.27
C GLU A 3 -5.17 -6.55 22.49
N TRP A 4 -5.58 -5.35 22.91
CA TRP A 4 -6.58 -4.53 22.21
C TRP A 4 -5.98 -3.17 21.86
N TYR A 5 -6.15 -2.73 20.61
CA TYR A 5 -5.53 -1.53 20.04
C TYR A 5 -4.00 -1.55 19.86
N ALA A 6 -3.39 -2.74 19.78
CA ALA A 6 -1.94 -2.93 19.61
C ALA A 6 -1.40 -2.64 18.19
N GLY A 7 -1.95 -1.64 17.49
CA GLY A 7 -1.58 -1.31 16.11
C GLY A 7 -0.35 -0.41 16.00
N GLY A 8 0.78 -0.97 15.54
CA GLY A 8 2.00 -0.24 15.20
C GLY A 8 1.89 0.62 13.94
N ILE A 9 2.90 1.45 13.67
CA ILE A 9 2.97 2.28 12.45
C ILE A 9 3.45 1.47 11.24
N GLU A 10 4.17 0.39 11.51
CA GLU A 10 4.77 -0.52 10.55
C GLU A 10 3.73 -1.48 9.93
N THR A 11 2.66 -1.78 10.65
CA THR A 11 1.61 -2.68 10.17
C THR A 11 0.50 -1.91 9.45
N PRO A 12 0.05 -2.37 8.26
CA PRO A 12 -1.06 -1.73 7.57
C PRO A 12 -2.37 -1.89 8.35
N PHE A 13 -3.17 -0.84 8.40
CA PHE A 13 -4.47 -0.78 9.06
C PHE A 13 -5.55 -0.41 8.05
N GLY A 14 -6.77 -0.92 8.22
CA GLY A 14 -7.90 -0.57 7.36
C GLY A 14 -9.06 -1.56 7.44
N GLY A 15 -10.22 -1.14 6.95
CA GLY A 15 -11.46 -1.91 7.01
C GLY A 15 -11.61 -2.96 5.90
N VAL A 16 -12.69 -3.73 6.01
CA VAL A 16 -13.18 -4.66 4.96
C VAL A 16 -14.69 -4.48 4.80
N GLY A 17 -15.20 -4.65 3.57
CA GLY A 17 -16.63 -4.48 3.27
C GLY A 17 -17.09 -3.03 3.40
N LEU A 18 -18.17 -2.79 4.13
CA LEU A 18 -18.70 -1.44 4.35
C LEU A 18 -17.82 -0.58 5.28
N SER A 19 -16.85 -1.17 5.97
CA SER A 19 -15.91 -0.44 6.82
C SER A 19 -14.83 0.32 6.04
N GLY A 20 -14.76 0.16 4.71
CA GLY A 20 -13.85 0.90 3.83
C GLY A 20 -12.95 0.02 2.96
N PHE A 21 -12.23 0.66 2.04
CA PHE A 21 -11.29 0.04 1.10
C PHE A 21 -9.94 0.75 1.15
N GLY A 22 -8.85 0.01 0.95
CA GLY A 22 -7.48 0.53 1.08
C GLY A 22 -6.88 0.27 2.45
N ARG A 23 -5.66 0.76 2.66
CA ARG A 23 -4.91 0.61 3.90
C ARG A 23 -4.13 1.90 4.22
N GLU A 24 -4.17 2.31 5.48
CA GLU A 24 -3.27 3.31 6.03
C GLU A 24 -2.10 2.63 6.78
N LYS A 25 -1.04 3.41 7.07
CA LYS A 25 0.21 2.93 7.71
C LYS A 25 0.95 1.84 6.90
N GLY A 26 2.14 1.47 7.38
CA GLY A 26 3.00 0.50 6.70
C GLY A 26 3.35 0.90 5.26
N GLN A 27 3.86 -0.08 4.50
CA GLN A 27 4.21 0.14 3.08
C GLN A 27 2.97 0.30 2.19
N GLU A 28 1.87 -0.36 2.54
CA GLU A 28 0.64 -0.35 1.74
C GLU A 28 0.03 1.05 1.61
N ALA A 29 0.18 1.89 2.64
CA ALA A 29 -0.23 3.28 2.56
C ALA A 29 0.57 4.08 1.55
N LEU A 30 1.90 3.87 1.44
CA LEU A 30 2.73 4.59 0.48
C LEU A 30 2.24 4.32 -0.95
N TYR A 31 1.90 3.07 -1.27
CA TYR A 31 1.36 2.70 -2.57
C TYR A 31 0.00 3.33 -2.88
N SER A 32 -0.75 3.77 -1.87
CA SER A 32 -2.01 4.49 -2.07
C SER A 32 -1.79 5.95 -2.51
N TYR A 33 -0.62 6.54 -2.22
CA TYR A 33 -0.28 7.92 -2.58
C TYR A 33 0.59 8.04 -3.83
N VAL A 34 1.13 6.93 -4.35
CA VAL A 34 1.96 6.92 -5.56
C VAL A 34 1.31 6.12 -6.68
N ARG A 35 1.68 6.41 -7.93
CA ARG A 35 1.27 5.61 -9.09
C ARG A 35 2.49 5.24 -9.91
N THR A 36 2.64 3.95 -10.19
CA THR A 36 3.71 3.46 -11.08
C THR A 36 3.41 3.81 -12.52
N LYS A 37 4.36 4.47 -13.20
CA LYS A 37 4.33 4.67 -14.65
C LYS A 37 5.28 3.67 -15.31
N ASN A 38 4.76 2.82 -16.19
CA ASN A 38 5.59 1.95 -17.00
C ASN A 38 6.22 2.74 -18.15
N VAL A 39 7.55 2.72 -18.26
CA VAL A 39 8.30 3.37 -19.34
C VAL A 39 9.26 2.34 -19.92
N ALA A 40 9.10 2.04 -21.21
CA ALA A 40 9.98 1.14 -21.95
C ALA A 40 10.85 1.96 -22.91
N ILE A 41 12.16 1.71 -22.88
CA ILE A 41 13.14 2.38 -23.74
C ILE A 41 13.82 1.31 -24.60
N ARG A 42 13.79 1.49 -25.93
CA ARG A 42 14.52 0.63 -26.87
C ARG A 42 15.99 1.05 -26.88
N VAL A 43 16.88 0.14 -26.49
CA VAL A 43 18.32 0.44 -26.27
C VAL A 43 19.16 0.26 -27.54
N ALA A 44 18.68 -0.53 -28.52
CA ALA A 44 19.20 -0.62 -29.89
C ALA A 44 18.10 -1.16 -30.82
N GLY A 45 18.10 -0.75 -32.08
CA GLY A 45 17.28 -1.34 -33.13
C GLY A 45 18.10 -1.64 -34.37
N GLU A 46 17.71 -2.70 -35.10
CA GLU A 46 18.25 -2.99 -36.43
C GLU A 46 18.29 -1.76 -37.34
#